data_AF-A0A6G1RBB5-F1
#
_entry.id   AF-A0A6G1RBB5-F1
#
_cell.length_a   1.000
_cell.length_b   1.000
_cell.length_c   1.000
_cell.angle_alpha   90.00
_cell.angle_beta   90.00
_cell.angle_gamma   90.00
#
_symmetry.space_group_name_H-M   'P 1'
#
loop_
_entity.id
_entity.type
_entity.pdbx_description
1 polymer ?
#
loop_
_entity_poly.entity_id
_entity_poly.type
_entity_poly.pdbx_seq_one_letter_code
_entity_poly.pdbx_strand_id
1 'polypeptide(L)'
;TALGYGREFGARKEREGGLPVAWLEQTLWQLGLEVHRQHFTRTLPFPDEARERYLVKGTNVYGILRAPRAASTEALVLSVPCSPGPRNNQAVGLMLALASYFRSQIYWAKDIIFLVTEHDLLGVEAWLEAYHDLNTTGMGWSGTPGRAGAIQAAVALELSSDVVTSLDVALEGLDGQLPNLDLLNLFHALCHKGGLLCTIQGKLQRWDWDSVPGYAQSLQTLALMVLAQAAGGPRGDHGLFLRYRVEALTLRGINSFRQHKTLEGMFRKLNNLLERLHQSYFFYLLPSLARFASIALYMPAFGLLLLVPLLKIA
;
A
#
# COMPACT_ATOMS: atom_id res chain seq x y z
N THR A 1 3.70 -18.55 14.38
CA THR A 1 4.55 -17.34 14.32
C THR A 1 4.55 -16.82 12.90
N ALA A 2 4.81 -15.52 12.68
CA ALA A 2 4.76 -14.94 11.33
C ALA A 2 5.66 -15.68 10.31
N LEU A 3 6.88 -16.12 10.69
CA LEU A 3 7.81 -16.83 9.79
C LEU A 3 7.24 -18.19 9.41
N GLY A 4 6.56 -18.85 10.36
CA GLY A 4 5.90 -20.12 10.13
C GLY A 4 4.79 -19.98 9.09
N TYR A 5 3.93 -18.97 9.24
CA TYR A 5 2.88 -18.68 8.26
C TYR A 5 3.45 -18.33 6.89
N GLY A 6 4.51 -17.53 6.82
CA GLY A 6 5.16 -17.18 5.55
C GLY A 6 5.77 -18.39 4.82
N ARG A 7 6.42 -19.29 5.56
CA ARG A 7 6.98 -20.54 5.00
C ARG A 7 5.90 -21.52 4.55
N GLU A 8 4.85 -21.70 5.34
CA GLU A 8 3.73 -22.57 4.98
C GLU A 8 2.98 -22.03 3.74
N PHE A 9 2.73 -20.72 3.70
CA PHE A 9 2.13 -20.06 2.54
C PHE A 9 2.99 -20.25 1.29
N GLY A 10 4.31 -20.02 1.39
CA GLY A 10 5.23 -20.22 0.27
C GLY A 10 5.23 -21.66 -0.26
N ALA A 11 5.30 -22.65 0.63
CA ALA A 11 5.29 -24.06 0.25
C ALA A 11 3.98 -24.48 -0.45
N ARG A 12 2.83 -23.90 -0.06
CA ARG A 12 1.54 -24.18 -0.70
C ARG A 12 1.38 -23.44 -2.03
N LYS A 13 1.82 -22.18 -2.08
CA LYS A 13 1.86 -21.38 -3.30
C LYS A 13 2.66 -22.06 -4.40
N GLU A 14 3.80 -22.66 -4.07
CA GLU A 14 4.62 -23.44 -5.02
C GLU A 14 3.90 -24.70 -5.52
N ARG A 15 3.11 -25.37 -4.68
CA ARG A 15 2.34 -26.56 -5.06
C ARG A 15 1.16 -26.24 -5.96
N GLU A 16 0.47 -25.13 -5.68
CA GLU A 16 -0.76 -24.74 -6.38
C GLU A 16 -0.49 -23.86 -7.61
N GLY A 17 0.73 -23.32 -7.75
CA GLY A 17 1.11 -22.47 -8.89
C GLY A 17 0.48 -21.07 -8.88
N GLY A 18 -0.13 -20.68 -7.76
CA GLY A 18 -0.91 -19.45 -7.60
C GLY A 18 -1.26 -19.20 -6.13
N LEU A 19 -2.24 -18.34 -5.88
CA LEU A 19 -2.68 -18.05 -4.51
C LEU A 19 -3.31 -19.31 -3.86
N PRO A 20 -2.81 -19.80 -2.70
CA PRO A 20 -3.41 -20.94 -2.02
C PRO A 20 -4.70 -20.57 -1.28
N VAL A 21 -5.78 -20.40 -2.06
CA VAL A 21 -7.08 -19.85 -1.62
C VAL A 21 -7.66 -20.66 -0.46
N ALA A 22 -7.79 -21.98 -0.62
CA ALA A 22 -8.44 -22.83 0.38
C ALA A 22 -7.71 -22.80 1.73
N TRP A 23 -6.38 -22.76 1.71
CA TRP A 23 -5.59 -22.64 2.92
C TRP A 23 -5.72 -21.27 3.58
N LEU A 24 -5.68 -20.19 2.79
CA LEU A 24 -5.86 -18.84 3.32
C LEU A 24 -7.22 -18.68 3.96
N GLU A 25 -8.28 -19.18 3.32
CA GLU A 25 -9.63 -19.12 3.86
C GLU A 25 -9.73 -19.84 5.20
N GLN A 26 -9.23 -21.08 5.26
CA GLN A 26 -9.24 -21.86 6.50
C GLN A 26 -8.42 -21.19 7.61
N THR A 27 -7.27 -20.61 7.25
CA THR A 27 -6.38 -19.95 8.22
C THR A 27 -7.02 -18.68 8.78
N LEU A 28 -7.57 -17.81 7.92
CA LEU A 28 -8.27 -16.60 8.36
C LEU A 28 -9.51 -16.93 9.20
N TRP A 29 -10.22 -18.00 8.86
CA TRP A 29 -11.38 -18.47 9.62
C TRP A 29 -10.96 -18.98 11.02
N GLN A 30 -9.87 -19.75 11.11
CA GLN A 30 -9.30 -20.20 12.38
C GLN A 30 -8.82 -19.04 13.26
N LEU A 31 -8.40 -17.93 12.65
CA LEU A 31 -8.07 -16.68 13.35
C LEU A 31 -9.31 -15.91 13.83
N GLY A 32 -10.53 -16.38 13.51
CA GLY A 32 -11.78 -15.79 13.96
C GLY A 32 -12.19 -14.53 13.18
N LEU A 33 -11.83 -14.47 11.90
CA LEU A 33 -12.21 -13.40 10.96
C LEU A 33 -13.40 -13.83 10.10
N GLU A 34 -14.16 -12.85 9.60
CA GLU A 34 -15.16 -13.07 8.55
C GLU A 34 -14.45 -13.19 7.19
N VAL A 35 -14.46 -14.38 6.60
CA VAL A 35 -13.66 -14.68 5.40
C VAL A 35 -14.51 -14.65 4.15
N HIS A 36 -13.98 -14.03 3.11
CA HIS A 36 -14.62 -13.92 1.81
C HIS A 36 -13.60 -14.11 0.69
N ARG A 37 -14.08 -14.65 -0.42
CA ARG A 37 -13.34 -14.76 -1.68
C ARG A 37 -14.01 -13.92 -2.75
N GLN A 38 -13.23 -13.43 -3.69
CA GLN A 38 -13.72 -12.70 -4.85
C GLN A 38 -12.99 -13.18 -6.10
N HIS A 39 -13.76 -13.66 -7.08
CA HIS A 39 -13.21 -14.03 -8.38
C HIS A 39 -13.25 -12.83 -9.31
N PHE A 40 -12.21 -12.67 -10.12
CA PHE A 40 -12.17 -11.63 -11.13
C PHE A 40 -11.56 -12.13 -12.44
N THR A 41 -11.96 -11.48 -13.53
CA THR A 41 -11.49 -11.78 -14.87
C THR A 41 -11.27 -10.48 -15.64
N ARG A 42 -10.09 -10.31 -16.22
CA ARG A 42 -9.74 -9.15 -17.06
C ARG A 42 -9.18 -9.60 -18.39
N THR A 43 -9.75 -9.09 -19.48
CA THR A 43 -9.14 -9.20 -20.80
C THR A 43 -8.14 -8.07 -20.98
N LEU A 44 -6.86 -8.40 -21.11
CA LEU A 44 -5.83 -7.38 -21.38
C LEU A 44 -5.95 -6.87 -22.82
N PRO A 45 -5.76 -5.56 -23.06
CA PRO A 45 -5.94 -4.96 -24.38
C PRO A 45 -4.84 -5.35 -25.37
N PHE A 46 -3.67 -5.79 -24.89
CA PHE A 46 -2.53 -6.16 -25.72
C PHE A 46 -2.40 -7.70 -25.80
N PRO A 47 -2.40 -8.29 -27.01
CA PRO A 47 -2.04 -9.69 -27.19
C PRO A 47 -0.53 -9.88 -26.98
N ASP A 48 -0.15 -10.89 -26.21
CA ASP A 48 1.24 -11.37 -26.17
C ASP A 48 1.52 -12.11 -27.48
N GLU A 49 2.76 -12.13 -27.97
CA GLU A 49 3.15 -12.58 -29.33
C GLU A 49 2.65 -14.00 -29.71
N ALA A 50 2.20 -14.81 -28.74
CA ALA A 50 1.71 -16.17 -28.93
C ALA A 50 0.20 -16.39 -28.77
N ARG A 51 -0.60 -15.44 -28.23
CA ARG A 51 -2.06 -15.65 -28.01
C ARG A 51 -2.89 -14.38 -28.18
N GLU A 52 -3.92 -14.46 -29.02
CA GLU A 52 -4.98 -13.46 -29.14
C GLU A 52 -5.69 -13.30 -27.78
N ARG A 53 -5.53 -12.12 -27.16
CA ARG A 53 -6.18 -11.66 -25.91
C ARG A 53 -5.90 -12.54 -24.67
N TYR A 54 -4.93 -12.13 -23.86
CA TYR A 54 -4.66 -12.76 -22.58
C TYR A 54 -5.79 -12.46 -21.57
N LEU A 55 -6.64 -13.44 -21.32
CA LEU A 55 -7.64 -13.41 -20.25
C LEU A 55 -6.96 -13.78 -18.93
N VAL A 56 -6.73 -12.78 -18.07
CA VAL A 56 -6.25 -13.00 -16.71
C VAL A 56 -7.45 -13.37 -15.85
N LYS A 57 -7.37 -14.50 -15.15
CA LYS A 57 -8.33 -14.90 -14.11
C LYS A 57 -7.59 -14.94 -12.79
N GLY A 58 -8.21 -14.45 -11.72
CA GLY A 58 -7.63 -14.53 -10.39
C GLY A 58 -8.69 -14.57 -9.31
N THR A 59 -8.25 -14.90 -8.10
CA THR A 59 -9.08 -14.94 -6.91
C THR A 59 -8.43 -14.15 -5.79
N ASN A 60 -9.11 -13.13 -5.29
CA ASN A 60 -8.71 -12.42 -4.08
C ASN A 60 -9.34 -13.07 -2.86
N VAL A 61 -8.62 -13.06 -1.74
CA VAL A 61 -9.11 -13.54 -0.44
C VAL A 61 -8.96 -12.42 0.57
N TYR A 62 -10.02 -12.13 1.32
CA TYR A 62 -9.96 -11.15 2.38
C TYR A 62 -10.69 -11.62 3.64
N GLY A 63 -10.18 -11.18 4.78
CA GLY A 63 -10.77 -11.40 6.10
C GLY A 63 -11.14 -10.09 6.77
N ILE A 64 -12.32 -9.99 7.35
CA ILE A 64 -12.78 -8.81 8.08
C ILE A 64 -12.74 -9.09 9.59
N LEU A 65 -12.03 -8.24 10.33
CA LEU A 65 -12.11 -8.14 11.78
C LEU A 65 -13.09 -7.03 12.14
N ARG A 66 -14.24 -7.38 12.72
CA ARG A 66 -15.23 -6.41 13.20
C ARG A 66 -14.73 -5.68 14.44
N ALA A 67 -14.90 -4.36 14.47
CA ALA A 67 -14.56 -3.55 15.63
C ALA A 67 -15.49 -3.86 16.81
N PRO A 68 -14.96 -4.20 18.00
CA PRO A 68 -15.79 -4.44 19.18
C PRO A 68 -16.43 -3.18 19.76
N ARG A 69 -15.91 -1.98 19.45
CA ARG A 69 -16.33 -0.71 20.09
C ARG A 69 -17.25 0.17 19.23
N ALA A 70 -17.50 -0.18 17.97
CA ALA A 70 -18.21 0.70 17.03
C ALA A 70 -19.15 -0.08 16.12
N ALA A 71 -20.07 0.64 15.46
CA ALA A 71 -21.10 0.08 14.59
C ALA A 71 -20.59 -0.33 13.18
N SER A 72 -19.30 -0.67 13.05
CA SER A 72 -18.69 -1.11 11.77
C SER A 72 -18.92 -0.14 10.59
N THR A 73 -19.01 1.16 10.85
CA THR A 73 -19.26 2.20 9.84
C THR A 73 -18.01 2.65 9.08
N GLU A 74 -16.83 2.31 9.60
CA GLU A 74 -15.54 2.69 9.04
C GLU A 74 -14.58 1.50 9.06
N ALA A 75 -13.68 1.46 8.08
CA ALA A 75 -12.71 0.38 7.93
C ALA A 75 -11.29 0.88 7.66
N LEU A 76 -10.32 0.05 8.03
CA LEU A 76 -8.91 0.16 7.67
C LEU A 76 -8.52 -1.07 6.85
N VAL A 77 -7.66 -0.91 5.85
CA VAL A 77 -7.21 -2.03 5.00
C VAL A 77 -5.73 -2.31 5.22
N LEU A 78 -5.39 -3.58 5.45
CA LEU A 78 -4.03 -4.11 5.32
C LEU A 78 -3.99 -4.98 4.06
N SER A 79 -3.35 -4.48 3.00
CA SER A 79 -3.25 -5.17 1.71
C SER A 79 -1.90 -5.86 1.56
N VAL A 80 -1.91 -7.08 1.02
CA VAL A 80 -0.70 -7.81 0.66
C VAL A 80 -0.86 -8.40 -0.74
N PRO A 81 -0.14 -7.88 -1.75
CA PRO A 81 -0.16 -8.45 -3.08
C PRO A 81 0.58 -9.78 -3.14
N CYS A 82 -0.01 -10.79 -3.74
CA CYS A 82 0.64 -12.05 -4.04
C CYS A 82 1.13 -12.07 -5.48
N SER A 83 2.37 -11.61 -5.68
CA SER A 83 3.04 -11.68 -6.99
C SER A 83 3.42 -13.12 -7.34
N PRO A 84 3.51 -13.49 -8.62
CA PRO A 84 4.03 -14.81 -9.02
C PRO A 84 5.47 -15.04 -8.50
N GLY A 85 5.77 -16.27 -8.09
CA GLY A 85 7.07 -16.67 -7.52
C GLY A 85 7.17 -16.53 -5.98
N PRO A 86 8.36 -16.69 -5.38
CA PRO A 86 8.53 -16.72 -3.91
C PRO A 86 8.45 -15.33 -3.25
N ARG A 87 8.19 -14.29 -4.03
CA ARG A 87 8.11 -12.91 -3.53
C ARG A 87 6.87 -12.74 -2.65
N ASN A 88 7.02 -11.90 -1.63
CA ASN A 88 5.97 -11.44 -0.72
C ASN A 88 5.34 -12.47 0.22
N ASN A 89 5.83 -13.71 0.26
CA ASN A 89 5.30 -14.74 1.17
C ASN A 89 5.41 -14.33 2.64
N GLN A 90 6.47 -13.60 3.00
CA GLN A 90 6.67 -13.11 4.36
C GLN A 90 5.66 -12.02 4.74
N ALA A 91 5.22 -11.19 3.80
CA ALA A 91 4.21 -10.16 4.09
C ALA A 91 2.88 -10.80 4.46
N VAL A 92 2.49 -11.88 3.76
CA VAL A 92 1.31 -12.67 4.11
C VAL A 92 1.46 -13.28 5.50
N GLY A 93 2.64 -13.84 5.82
CA GLY A 93 2.93 -14.37 7.15
C GLY A 93 2.86 -13.32 8.26
N LEU A 94 3.36 -12.10 8.00
CA LEU A 94 3.27 -10.96 8.92
C LEU A 94 1.83 -10.48 9.09
N MET A 95 1.07 -10.40 8.00
CA MET A 95 -0.34 -10.03 8.02
C MET A 95 -1.16 -11.01 8.85
N LEU A 96 -0.97 -12.32 8.67
CA LEU A 96 -1.67 -13.36 9.45
C LEU A 96 -1.32 -13.29 10.94
N ALA A 97 -0.05 -13.02 11.27
CA ALA A 97 0.35 -12.83 12.66
C ALA A 97 -0.22 -11.55 13.28
N LEU A 98 -0.28 -10.45 12.51
CA LEU A 98 -0.95 -9.23 12.94
C LEU A 98 -2.45 -9.43 13.11
N ALA A 99 -3.10 -10.20 12.24
CA ALA A 99 -4.50 -10.55 12.37
C ALA A 99 -4.79 -11.33 13.65
N SER A 100 -3.98 -12.35 13.94
CA SER A 100 -4.04 -13.09 15.20
C SER A 100 -3.88 -12.18 16.42
N TYR A 101 -2.90 -11.27 16.37
CA TYR A 101 -2.67 -10.31 17.44
C TYR A 101 -3.84 -9.32 17.56
N PHE A 102 -4.31 -8.72 16.47
CA PHE A 102 -5.39 -7.72 16.45
C PHE A 102 -6.70 -8.32 16.97
N ARG A 103 -6.97 -9.59 16.68
CA ARG A 103 -8.15 -10.31 17.20
C ARG A 103 -8.21 -10.36 18.72
N SER A 104 -7.06 -10.39 19.40
CA SER A 104 -6.96 -10.40 20.86
C SER A 104 -7.15 -9.02 21.50
N GLN A 105 -7.18 -7.95 20.70
CA GLN A 105 -7.22 -6.57 21.20
C GLN A 105 -8.63 -6.00 21.15
N ILE A 106 -9.05 -5.33 22.23
CA ILE A 106 -10.42 -4.80 22.39
C ILE A 106 -10.56 -3.31 22.07
N TYR A 107 -9.48 -2.65 21.65
CA TYR A 107 -9.45 -1.20 21.47
C TYR A 107 -9.80 -0.73 20.04
N TRP A 108 -10.11 -1.66 19.13
CA TRP A 108 -10.46 -1.32 17.76
C TRP A 108 -11.84 -0.66 17.70
N ALA A 109 -11.89 0.48 17.03
CA ALA A 109 -13.07 1.29 16.76
C ALA A 109 -13.44 1.30 15.27
N LYS A 110 -12.55 0.79 14.40
CA LYS A 110 -12.79 0.59 12.97
C LYS A 110 -12.61 -0.87 12.61
N ASP A 111 -13.40 -1.34 11.66
CA ASP A 111 -13.23 -2.68 11.11
C ASP A 111 -11.84 -2.76 10.43
N ILE A 112 -11.20 -3.91 10.47
CA ILE A 112 -9.89 -4.10 9.81
C ILE A 112 -10.03 -5.18 8.77
N ILE A 113 -9.78 -4.83 7.52
CA ILE A 113 -9.80 -5.74 6.37
C ILE A 113 -8.38 -6.19 6.09
N PHE A 114 -8.14 -7.49 6.16
CA PHE A 114 -6.90 -8.14 5.73
C PHE A 114 -7.12 -8.66 4.31
N LEU A 115 -6.50 -8.01 3.33
CA LEU A 115 -6.70 -8.30 1.91
C LEU A 115 -5.45 -8.96 1.33
N VAL A 116 -5.62 -10.13 0.74
CA VAL A 116 -4.58 -10.80 -0.06
C VAL A 116 -5.07 -10.89 -1.49
N THR A 117 -4.35 -10.23 -2.39
CA THR A 117 -4.74 -10.15 -3.80
C THR A 117 -3.87 -11.03 -4.66
N GLU A 118 -4.46 -11.58 -5.72
CA GLU A 118 -3.72 -12.27 -6.76
C GLU A 118 -3.44 -11.30 -7.92
N HIS A 119 -2.31 -11.45 -8.60
CA HIS A 119 -1.91 -10.56 -9.72
C HIS A 119 -1.70 -9.09 -9.33
N ASP A 120 -1.13 -8.83 -8.14
CA ASP A 120 -0.72 -7.51 -7.64
C ASP A 120 -1.81 -6.42 -7.83
N LEU A 121 -1.56 -5.44 -8.69
CA LEU A 121 -2.45 -4.31 -9.00
C LEU A 121 -3.80 -4.75 -9.57
N LEU A 122 -3.85 -5.82 -10.37
CA LEU A 122 -5.10 -6.27 -11.01
C LEU A 122 -6.08 -6.79 -9.97
N GLY A 123 -5.60 -7.56 -8.99
CA GLY A 123 -6.43 -8.07 -7.92
C GLY A 123 -6.94 -6.93 -7.02
N VAL A 124 -6.10 -5.95 -6.70
CA VAL A 124 -6.51 -4.79 -5.88
C VAL A 124 -7.56 -3.96 -6.60
N GLU A 125 -7.39 -3.68 -7.89
CA GLU A 125 -8.37 -2.93 -8.68
C GLU A 125 -9.71 -3.67 -8.73
N ALA A 126 -9.69 -4.99 -8.98
CA ALA A 126 -10.90 -5.82 -8.98
C ALA A 126 -11.67 -5.74 -7.65
N TRP A 127 -10.92 -5.76 -6.54
CA TRP A 127 -11.49 -5.72 -5.21
C TRP A 127 -12.06 -4.35 -4.88
N LEU A 128 -11.34 -3.27 -5.20
CA LEU A 128 -11.81 -1.90 -4.99
C LEU A 128 -13.06 -1.60 -5.82
N GLU A 129 -13.08 -1.99 -7.09
CA GLU A 129 -14.25 -1.84 -7.98
C GLU A 129 -15.49 -2.52 -7.40
N ALA A 130 -15.35 -3.78 -6.95
CA ALA A 130 -16.46 -4.51 -6.35
C ALA A 130 -16.83 -4.06 -4.93
N TYR A 131 -15.90 -3.44 -4.21
CA TYR A 131 -16.16 -2.87 -2.89
C TYR A 131 -16.95 -1.55 -3.00
N HIS A 132 -16.68 -0.75 -4.03
CA HIS A 132 -17.34 0.53 -4.28
C HIS A 132 -18.53 0.45 -5.25
N ASP A 133 -18.86 -0.74 -5.79
CA ASP A 133 -19.88 -0.94 -6.84
C ASP A 133 -19.63 -0.11 -8.12
N LEU A 134 -18.37 0.01 -8.51
CA LEU A 134 -17.96 0.75 -9.70
C LEU A 134 -17.31 -0.21 -10.70
N ASN A 135 -17.61 -0.03 -11.99
CA ASN A 135 -16.97 -0.80 -13.06
C ASN A 135 -16.30 0.17 -14.04
N THR A 136 -15.12 0.67 -13.64
CA THR A 136 -14.41 1.69 -14.41
C THR A 136 -13.46 1.09 -15.46
N THR A 137 -12.93 -0.10 -15.19
CA THR A 137 -11.95 -0.77 -16.04
C THR A 137 -12.56 -1.83 -16.96
N GLY A 138 -13.87 -2.07 -16.87
CA GLY A 138 -14.56 -3.10 -17.63
C GLY A 138 -14.24 -4.52 -17.16
N MET A 139 -13.73 -4.67 -15.93
CA MET A 139 -13.37 -5.97 -15.37
C MET A 139 -14.62 -6.75 -14.94
N GLY A 140 -14.63 -8.05 -15.22
CA GLY A 140 -15.64 -8.95 -14.65
C GLY A 140 -15.24 -9.31 -13.22
N TRP A 141 -16.12 -9.08 -12.25
CA TRP A 141 -15.91 -9.48 -10.86
C TRP A 141 -17.15 -10.19 -10.31
N SER A 142 -16.94 -11.16 -9.42
CA SER A 142 -18.02 -11.69 -8.57
C SER A 142 -18.34 -10.66 -7.48
N GLY A 143 -19.62 -10.50 -7.11
CA GLY A 143 -20.00 -9.59 -6.03
C GLY A 143 -19.21 -9.81 -4.74
N THR A 144 -19.08 -8.76 -3.91
CA THR A 144 -18.40 -8.83 -2.61
C THR A 144 -19.39 -9.26 -1.51
N PRO A 145 -19.38 -10.53 -1.06
CA PRO A 145 -20.35 -10.99 -0.06
C PRO A 145 -20.13 -10.36 1.32
N GLY A 146 -18.93 -9.84 1.61
CA GLY A 146 -18.60 -9.18 2.86
C GLY A 146 -18.23 -7.72 2.66
N ARG A 147 -19.02 -6.81 3.25
CA ARG A 147 -18.67 -5.39 3.33
C ARG A 147 -18.34 -4.99 4.77
N ALA A 148 -17.30 -4.20 4.90
CA ALA A 148 -17.08 -3.35 6.05
C ALA A 148 -17.57 -1.93 5.74
N GLY A 149 -17.62 -1.06 6.74
CA GLY A 149 -17.92 0.36 6.54
C GLY A 149 -16.85 1.12 5.76
N ALA A 150 -17.06 2.41 5.51
CA ALA A 150 -16.25 3.21 4.60
C ALA A 150 -14.75 3.12 4.89
N ILE A 151 -13.95 2.79 3.88
CA ILE A 151 -12.49 2.68 4.02
C ILE A 151 -11.90 4.07 4.27
N GLN A 152 -11.19 4.22 5.38
CA GLN A 152 -10.59 5.49 5.80
C GLN A 152 -9.13 5.58 5.35
N ALA A 153 -8.38 4.48 5.51
CA ALA A 153 -6.98 4.40 5.12
C ALA A 153 -6.58 2.96 4.80
N ALA A 154 -5.55 2.80 3.97
CA ALA A 154 -4.98 1.51 3.63
C ALA A 154 -3.46 1.49 3.80
N VAL A 155 -2.91 0.34 4.17
CA VAL A 155 -1.46 0.10 4.22
C VAL A 155 -1.20 -1.14 3.40
N ALA A 156 -0.39 -1.01 2.35
CA ALA A 156 0.06 -2.15 1.54
C ALA A 156 1.43 -2.63 2.03
N LEU A 157 1.64 -3.94 2.10
CA LEU A 157 2.91 -4.53 2.54
C LEU A 157 3.58 -5.32 1.43
N GLU A 158 4.85 -4.99 1.18
CA GLU A 158 5.73 -5.70 0.28
C GLU A 158 7.01 -6.10 1.02
N LEU A 159 7.21 -7.38 1.30
CA LEU A 159 8.39 -7.93 1.96
C LEU A 159 9.18 -8.82 0.98
N SER A 160 10.45 -8.50 0.76
CA SER A 160 11.30 -9.19 -0.23
C SER A 160 12.30 -10.18 0.38
N SER A 161 12.50 -10.18 1.71
CA SER A 161 13.54 -10.99 2.37
C SER A 161 13.18 -11.37 3.80
N ASP A 162 13.73 -12.50 4.26
CA ASP A 162 13.53 -13.12 5.58
C ASP A 162 14.38 -12.48 6.69
N VAL A 163 15.57 -11.97 6.35
CA VAL A 163 16.52 -11.31 7.28
C VAL A 163 16.40 -9.80 7.14
N VAL A 164 16.76 -9.05 8.19
CA VAL A 164 16.17 -7.82 8.78
C VAL A 164 16.86 -6.46 8.96
N THR A 165 16.74 -5.43 8.11
CA THR A 165 17.46 -4.15 8.35
C THR A 165 16.64 -2.86 8.19
N SER A 166 15.72 -2.71 7.23
CA SER A 166 15.13 -1.38 6.93
C SER A 166 13.72 -1.33 6.30
N LEU A 167 12.94 -0.32 6.71
CA LEU A 167 11.80 0.34 6.06
C LEU A 167 12.12 1.07 4.75
N ASP A 168 11.52 0.75 3.62
CA ASP A 168 11.36 1.72 2.53
C ASP A 168 9.87 2.05 2.35
N VAL A 169 9.54 3.32 2.08
CA VAL A 169 8.16 3.76 1.79
C VAL A 169 8.03 4.14 0.33
N ALA A 170 6.98 3.64 -0.32
CA ALA A 170 6.58 4.06 -1.66
C ALA A 170 5.28 4.87 -1.58
N LEU A 171 5.27 6.01 -2.30
CA LEU A 171 4.23 7.04 -2.19
C LEU A 171 3.62 7.42 -3.54
N GLU A 172 4.32 7.12 -4.63
CA GLU A 172 3.91 7.51 -5.96
C GLU A 172 2.76 6.61 -6.44
N GLY A 173 1.57 7.19 -6.54
CA GLY A 173 0.36 6.55 -7.03
C GLY A 173 0.11 6.76 -8.52
N LEU A 174 -1.11 6.43 -8.95
CA LEU A 174 -1.56 6.65 -10.34
C LEU A 174 -1.56 8.13 -10.70
N ASP A 175 -1.12 8.44 -11.91
CA ASP A 175 -1.13 9.82 -12.47
C ASP A 175 -0.38 10.84 -11.58
N GLY A 176 0.61 10.39 -10.81
CA GLY A 176 1.36 11.24 -9.90
C GLY A 176 0.60 11.64 -8.63
N GLN A 177 -0.52 10.99 -8.31
CA GLN A 177 -1.21 11.18 -7.04
C GLN A 177 -0.32 10.75 -5.87
N LEU A 178 -0.39 11.51 -4.79
CA LEU A 178 0.35 11.24 -3.55
C LEU A 178 -0.65 11.13 -2.38
N PRO A 179 -0.38 10.27 -1.39
CA PRO A 179 -1.16 10.23 -0.18
C PRO A 179 -0.99 11.52 0.63
N ASN A 180 -1.86 11.72 1.60
CA ASN A 180 -1.71 12.81 2.55
C ASN A 180 -0.35 12.73 3.30
N LEU A 181 0.37 13.84 3.33
CA LEU A 181 1.67 13.98 3.99
C LEU A 181 1.64 13.56 5.47
N ASP A 182 0.51 13.69 6.16
CA ASP A 182 0.39 13.28 7.57
C ASP A 182 0.51 11.77 7.76
N LEU A 183 0.08 10.98 6.77
CA LEU A 183 0.26 9.52 6.79
C LEU A 183 1.75 9.15 6.70
N LEU A 184 2.50 9.88 5.89
CA LEU A 184 3.95 9.73 5.79
C LEU A 184 4.65 10.19 7.08
N ASN A 185 4.25 11.33 7.64
CA ASN A 185 4.79 11.84 8.90
C ASN A 185 4.56 10.85 10.05
N LEU A 186 3.37 10.23 10.09
CA LEU A 186 3.05 9.15 11.04
C LEU A 186 4.02 7.97 10.88
N PHE A 187 4.25 7.51 9.65
CA PHE A 187 5.21 6.44 9.36
C PHE A 187 6.62 6.82 9.85
N HIS A 188 7.11 8.00 9.48
CA HIS A 188 8.44 8.47 9.86
C HIS A 188 8.61 8.57 11.39
N ALA A 189 7.61 9.11 12.09
CA ALA A 189 7.63 9.22 13.55
C ALA A 189 7.67 7.84 14.24
N LEU A 190 6.95 6.85 13.71
CA LEU A 190 6.96 5.49 14.24
C LEU A 190 8.27 4.76 13.93
N CYS A 191 8.88 4.98 12.77
CA CYS A 191 10.22 4.51 12.45
C CYS A 191 11.24 5.03 13.46
N HIS A 192 11.25 6.34 13.69
CA HIS A 192 12.18 6.99 14.60
C HIS A 192 11.99 6.47 16.04
N LYS A 193 10.74 6.40 16.53
CA LYS A 193 10.43 5.87 17.87
C LYS A 193 10.78 4.38 18.01
N GLY A 194 10.62 3.61 16.93
CA GLY A 194 10.93 2.18 16.88
C GLY A 194 12.42 1.87 16.70
N GLY A 195 13.27 2.88 16.49
CA GLY A 195 14.69 2.68 16.17
C GLY A 195 14.91 1.96 14.84
N LEU A 196 13.96 2.06 13.91
CA LEU A 196 14.03 1.41 12.61
C LEU A 196 14.64 2.36 11.58
N LEU A 197 15.58 1.83 10.79
CA LEU A 197 16.09 2.53 9.62
C LEU A 197 14.98 2.61 8.58
N CYS A 198 14.55 3.82 8.25
CA CYS A 198 13.55 4.07 7.23
C CYS A 198 14.12 4.93 6.11
N THR A 199 13.78 4.55 4.88
CA THR A 199 14.27 5.10 3.63
C THR A 199 13.10 5.52 2.77
N ILE A 200 13.39 6.38 1.81
CA ILE A 200 12.50 6.69 0.70
C ILE A 200 13.29 6.42 -0.59
N GLN A 201 12.73 5.62 -1.48
CA GLN A 201 13.40 5.20 -2.73
C GLN A 201 14.78 4.56 -2.47
N GLY A 202 14.90 3.80 -1.38
CA GLY A 202 16.14 3.15 -0.95
C GLY A 202 17.23 4.10 -0.45
N LYS A 203 16.94 5.39 -0.26
CA LYS A 203 17.87 6.38 0.27
C LYS A 203 17.62 6.61 1.75
N LEU A 204 18.66 6.38 2.57
CA LEU A 204 18.60 6.65 4.02
C LEU A 204 18.57 8.15 4.30
N GLN A 205 17.85 8.53 5.35
CA GLN A 205 17.87 9.89 5.86
C GLN A 205 19.30 10.31 6.23
N ARG A 206 19.70 11.48 5.73
CA ARG A 206 20.96 12.13 6.06
C ARG A 206 20.73 13.30 7.00
N TRP A 207 21.65 13.46 7.94
CA TRP A 207 21.66 14.55 8.92
C TRP A 207 22.67 15.66 8.55
N ASP A 208 23.49 15.42 7.53
CA ASP A 208 24.49 16.34 6.99
C ASP A 208 23.96 17.07 5.74
N TRP A 209 22.77 17.65 5.84
CA TRP A 209 22.09 18.26 4.69
C TRP A 209 22.79 19.50 4.12
N ASP A 210 23.57 20.21 4.95
CA ASP A 210 24.32 21.40 4.51
C ASP A 210 25.58 21.04 3.71
N SER A 211 25.94 19.74 3.69
CA SER A 211 27.07 19.25 2.92
C SER A 211 26.71 19.10 1.45
N VAL A 212 27.69 19.31 0.56
CA VAL A 212 27.58 19.03 -0.88
C VAL A 212 26.99 17.63 -1.16
N PRO A 213 27.44 16.52 -0.52
CA PRO A 213 26.84 15.22 -0.77
C PRO A 213 25.41 15.08 -0.23
N GLY A 214 25.04 15.82 0.82
CA GLY A 214 23.66 15.89 1.32
C GLY A 214 22.72 16.57 0.31
N TYR A 215 23.15 17.70 -0.27
CA TYR A 215 22.43 18.37 -1.36
C TYR A 215 22.32 17.50 -2.60
N ALA A 216 23.41 16.84 -3.02
CA ALA A 216 23.42 15.97 -4.19
C ALA A 216 22.44 14.79 -4.05
N GLN A 217 22.39 14.16 -2.86
CA GLN A 217 21.41 13.11 -2.58
C GLN A 217 19.98 13.66 -2.58
N SER A 218 19.76 14.83 -1.97
CA SER A 218 18.44 15.46 -1.93
C SER A 218 17.91 15.76 -3.33
N LEU A 219 18.78 16.28 -4.20
CA LEU A 219 18.47 16.53 -5.60
C LEU A 219 18.19 15.22 -6.37
N GLN A 220 18.97 14.17 -6.11
CA GLN A 220 18.74 12.85 -6.72
C GLN A 220 17.38 12.28 -6.31
N THR A 221 17.03 12.33 -5.03
CA THR A 221 15.74 11.83 -4.52
C THR A 221 14.57 12.64 -5.10
N LEU A 222 14.70 13.97 -5.17
CA LEU A 222 13.71 14.83 -5.82
C LEU A 222 13.52 14.46 -7.30
N ALA A 223 14.62 14.36 -8.05
CA ALA A 223 14.57 14.02 -9.47
C ALA A 223 13.91 12.67 -9.72
N LEU A 224 14.25 11.65 -8.92
CA LEU A 224 13.64 10.33 -9.02
C LEU A 224 12.15 10.34 -8.64
N MET A 225 11.73 11.15 -7.67
CA MET A 225 10.32 11.32 -7.31
C MET A 225 9.52 12.00 -8.42
N VAL A 226 10.08 13.04 -9.05
CA VAL A 226 9.45 13.75 -10.17
C VAL A 226 9.34 12.83 -11.38
N LEU A 227 10.40 12.09 -11.72
CA LEU A 227 10.37 11.13 -12.83
C LEU A 227 9.36 10.01 -12.58
N ALA A 228 9.22 9.54 -11.35
CA ALA A 228 8.24 8.53 -10.99
C ALA A 228 6.80 9.02 -11.14
N GLN A 229 6.50 10.23 -10.63
CA GLN A 229 5.19 10.85 -10.80
C GLN A 229 4.89 11.14 -12.27
N ALA A 230 5.89 11.62 -13.03
CA ALA A 230 5.75 11.91 -14.46
C ALA A 230 5.49 10.65 -15.30
N ALA A 231 6.00 9.49 -14.87
CA ALA A 231 5.70 8.22 -15.52
C ALA A 231 4.24 7.78 -15.35
N GLY A 232 3.51 8.34 -14.38
CA GLY A 232 2.08 8.06 -14.13
C GLY A 232 1.76 6.66 -13.61
N GLY A 233 2.74 5.75 -13.59
CA GLY A 233 2.58 4.39 -13.07
C GLY A 233 2.65 4.33 -11.54
N PRO A 234 1.80 3.53 -10.88
CA PRO A 234 1.82 3.42 -9.43
C PRO A 234 3.04 2.59 -9.01
N ARG A 235 3.78 3.05 -8.00
CA ARG A 235 4.92 2.30 -7.48
C ARG A 235 4.52 1.13 -6.59
N GLY A 236 3.27 1.04 -6.16
CA GLY A 236 2.74 -0.10 -5.43
C GLY A 236 1.22 -0.03 -5.35
N ASP A 237 0.60 -1.04 -4.73
CA ASP A 237 -0.86 -1.19 -4.67
C ASP A 237 -1.60 0.02 -4.09
N HIS A 238 -0.96 0.76 -3.18
CA HIS A 238 -1.54 1.96 -2.57
C HIS A 238 -2.03 2.98 -3.60
N GLY A 239 -1.39 3.05 -4.77
CA GLY A 239 -1.77 3.98 -5.83
C GLY A 239 -3.21 3.81 -6.34
N LEU A 240 -3.75 2.59 -6.25
CA LEU A 240 -5.14 2.30 -6.65
C LEU A 240 -6.14 2.82 -5.60
N PHE A 241 -5.79 2.76 -4.31
CA PHE A 241 -6.63 3.26 -3.23
C PHE A 241 -6.81 4.79 -3.30
N LEU A 242 -5.76 5.53 -3.71
CA LEU A 242 -5.81 6.99 -3.82
C LEU A 242 -6.91 7.47 -4.77
N ARG A 243 -7.17 6.72 -5.84
CA ARG A 243 -8.25 7.01 -6.80
C ARG A 243 -9.64 7.06 -6.15
N TYR A 244 -9.85 6.27 -5.10
CA TYR A 244 -11.11 6.21 -4.33
C TYR A 244 -11.11 7.17 -3.12
N ARG A 245 -10.15 8.10 -3.04
CA ARG A 245 -9.91 8.99 -1.88
C ARG A 245 -9.69 8.21 -0.59
N VAL A 246 -9.05 7.04 -0.71
CA VAL A 246 -8.57 6.26 0.42
C VAL A 246 -7.08 6.53 0.57
N GLU A 247 -6.71 7.15 1.69
CA GLU A 247 -5.31 7.49 1.96
C GLU A 247 -4.50 6.22 2.19
N ALA A 248 -3.50 6.00 1.35
CA ALA A 248 -2.76 4.75 1.36
C ALA A 248 -1.28 4.91 1.06
N LEU A 249 -0.47 4.05 1.67
CA LEU A 249 0.96 3.94 1.36
C LEU A 249 1.41 2.47 1.25
N THR A 250 2.46 2.22 0.49
CA THR A 250 3.09 0.90 0.42
C THR A 250 4.37 0.90 1.25
N LEU A 251 4.48 -0.06 2.16
CA LEU A 251 5.66 -0.29 2.97
C LEU A 251 6.44 -1.47 2.41
N ARG A 252 7.67 -1.18 1.98
CA ARG A 252 8.62 -2.14 1.45
C ARG A 252 9.61 -2.53 2.52
N GLY A 253 9.50 -3.74 3.04
CA GLY A 253 10.53 -4.30 3.89
C GLY A 253 11.71 -4.75 3.05
N ILE A 254 12.73 -3.90 2.97
CA ILE A 254 14.07 -4.34 2.58
C ILE A 254 14.61 -5.00 3.82
N ASN A 255 14.52 -6.32 3.83
CA ASN A 255 14.86 -7.12 4.98
C ASN A 255 13.92 -6.80 6.18
N SER A 256 12.67 -7.32 6.32
CA SER A 256 11.80 -7.06 7.52
C SER A 256 11.02 -8.24 8.18
N PHE A 257 11.06 -8.35 9.52
CA PHE A 257 10.46 -9.43 10.33
C PHE A 257 10.13 -9.02 11.78
N ARG A 258 10.88 -8.08 12.39
CA ARG A 258 10.60 -7.59 13.76
C ARG A 258 9.62 -6.42 13.84
N GLN A 259 9.07 -5.97 12.72
CA GLN A 259 8.42 -4.66 12.61
C GLN A 259 6.90 -4.66 12.83
N HIS A 260 6.34 -5.73 13.40
CA HIS A 260 4.95 -5.78 13.87
C HIS A 260 4.53 -4.55 14.68
N LYS A 261 5.41 -4.00 15.55
CA LYS A 261 5.12 -2.83 16.39
C LYS A 261 4.89 -1.55 15.60
N THR A 262 5.58 -1.35 14.49
CA THR A 262 5.41 -0.14 13.66
C THR A 262 4.08 -0.19 12.94
N LEU A 263 3.74 -1.34 12.34
CA LEU A 263 2.45 -1.55 11.68
C LEU A 263 1.30 -1.48 12.68
N GLU A 264 1.41 -2.16 13.82
CA GLU A 264 0.47 -2.01 14.93
C GLU A 264 0.31 -0.54 15.34
N GLY A 265 1.42 0.17 15.52
CA GLY A 265 1.42 1.59 15.87
C GLY A 265 0.68 2.45 14.84
N MET A 266 0.87 2.18 13.54
CA MET A 266 0.15 2.86 12.46
C MET A 266 -1.34 2.58 12.54
N PHE A 267 -1.74 1.31 12.61
CA PHE A 267 -3.16 0.92 12.71
C PHE A 267 -3.81 1.49 13.96
N ARG A 268 -3.12 1.53 15.11
CA ARG A 268 -3.63 2.16 16.33
C ARG A 268 -3.84 3.65 16.19
N LYS A 269 -2.98 4.33 15.43
CA LYS A 269 -3.09 5.78 15.19
C LYS A 269 -4.23 6.07 14.21
N LEU A 270 -4.31 5.32 13.11
CA LEU A 270 -5.40 5.41 12.14
C LEU A 270 -6.76 5.04 12.75
N ASN A 271 -6.80 4.06 13.64
CA ASN A 271 -8.00 3.66 14.38
C ASN A 271 -8.57 4.80 15.21
N ASN A 272 -7.73 5.68 15.76
CA ASN A 272 -8.14 6.78 16.61
C ASN A 272 -8.46 8.08 15.86
N LEU A 273 -8.27 8.13 14.54
CA LEU A 273 -8.69 9.28 13.74
C LEU A 273 -10.21 9.36 13.70
N LEU A 274 -10.80 10.49 14.09
CA LEU A 274 -12.25 10.69 13.99
C LEU A 274 -12.67 11.13 12.58
N GLU A 275 -11.76 11.78 11.86
CA GLU A 275 -11.98 12.30 10.52
C GLU A 275 -10.91 11.75 9.57
N ARG A 276 -11.22 11.78 8.27
CA ARG A 276 -10.24 11.48 7.21
C ARG A 276 -9.07 12.46 7.27
N LEU A 277 -7.92 12.05 6.76
CA LEU A 277 -6.78 12.95 6.64
C LEU A 277 -7.07 13.98 5.53
N HIS A 278 -7.41 15.21 5.88
CA HIS A 278 -7.80 16.25 4.91
C HIS A 278 -7.10 17.61 5.09
N GLN A 279 -6.44 17.86 6.23
CA GLN A 279 -5.87 19.19 6.54
C GLN A 279 -4.47 19.43 5.94
N SER A 280 -3.69 18.37 5.75
CA SER A 280 -2.31 18.48 5.30
C SER A 280 -2.15 18.35 3.78
N TYR A 281 -0.92 18.43 3.29
CA TYR A 281 -0.63 18.60 1.87
C TYR A 281 -0.78 17.30 1.06
N PHE A 282 -1.36 17.43 -0.13
CA PHE A 282 -1.44 16.38 -1.16
C PHE A 282 -0.43 16.56 -2.30
N PHE A 283 0.17 17.76 -2.41
CA PHE A 283 1.19 18.08 -3.40
C PHE A 283 2.47 18.49 -2.71
N TYR A 284 3.42 17.57 -2.70
CA TYR A 284 4.72 17.76 -2.06
C TYR A 284 5.79 16.97 -2.79
N LEU A 285 7.03 17.46 -2.68
CA LEU A 285 8.22 16.72 -3.09
C LEU A 285 9.12 16.46 -1.88
N LEU A 286 9.74 15.29 -1.84
CA LEU A 286 10.53 14.85 -0.70
C LEU A 286 12.02 14.80 -1.08
N PRO A 287 12.83 15.81 -0.70
CA PRO A 287 14.28 15.69 -0.77
C PRO A 287 14.83 14.63 0.18
N SER A 288 14.14 14.39 1.30
CA SER A 288 14.49 13.36 2.27
C SER A 288 13.25 12.95 3.05
N LEU A 289 13.27 11.82 3.75
CA LEU A 289 12.10 11.34 4.50
C LEU A 289 11.61 12.32 5.59
N ALA A 290 12.53 13.11 6.16
CA ALA A 290 12.22 14.08 7.21
C ALA A 290 11.90 15.50 6.69
N ARG A 291 11.96 15.74 5.38
CA ARG A 291 11.80 17.09 4.80
C ARG A 291 10.93 17.05 3.56
N PHE A 292 10.03 18.02 3.45
CA PHE A 292 9.18 18.17 2.28
C PHE A 292 9.29 19.58 1.71
N ALA A 293 9.09 19.69 0.41
CA ALA A 293 8.89 20.93 -0.31
C ALA A 293 7.42 20.98 -0.75
N SER A 294 6.65 21.90 -0.17
CA SER A 294 5.25 22.10 -0.55
C SER A 294 5.10 22.69 -1.94
N ILE A 295 3.94 22.48 -2.56
CA ILE A 295 3.54 23.09 -3.83
C ILE A 295 3.77 24.60 -3.92
N ALA A 296 3.56 25.33 -2.83
CA ALA A 296 3.75 26.79 -2.78
C ALA A 296 5.20 27.23 -3.07
N LEU A 297 6.19 26.36 -2.83
CA LEU A 297 7.60 26.68 -3.01
C LEU A 297 8.03 26.58 -4.47
N TYR A 298 7.54 25.57 -5.21
CA TYR A 298 7.99 25.30 -6.57
C TYR A 298 7.03 25.85 -7.65
N MET A 299 5.74 25.99 -7.38
CA MET A 299 4.78 26.49 -8.38
C MET A 299 5.10 27.89 -8.92
N PRO A 300 5.56 28.87 -8.12
CA PRO A 300 5.95 30.17 -8.68
C PRO A 300 7.07 30.06 -9.71
N ALA A 301 8.07 29.19 -9.47
CA ALA A 301 9.16 28.95 -10.40
C ALA A 301 8.66 28.32 -11.71
N PHE A 302 7.75 27.35 -11.63
CA PHE A 302 7.10 26.78 -12.82
C PHE A 302 6.28 27.83 -13.58
N GLY A 303 5.54 28.69 -12.87
CA GLY A 303 4.78 29.78 -13.48
C GLY A 303 5.67 30.75 -14.26
N LEU A 304 6.82 31.13 -13.69
CA LEU A 304 7.81 31.98 -14.37
C LEU A 304 8.42 31.30 -15.60
N LEU A 305 8.74 30.00 -15.50
CA LEU A 305 9.27 29.23 -16.64
C LEU A 305 8.26 29.14 -17.80
N LEU A 306 6.97 29.00 -17.50
CA LEU A 306 5.90 28.97 -18.50
C LEU A 306 5.54 30.36 -19.05
N LEU A 307 5.80 31.43 -18.29
CA LEU A 307 5.60 32.80 -18.74
C LEU A 307 6.53 33.17 -19.91
N VAL A 308 7.77 32.68 -19.92
CA VAL A 308 8.76 32.96 -20.97
C VAL A 308 8.29 32.56 -22.38
N PRO A 309 7.78 31.33 -22.64
CA PRO A 309 7.24 30.99 -23.95
C PRO A 309 5.93 31.73 -24.26
N LEU A 310 5.07 32.01 -23.28
CA LEU A 310 3.83 32.75 -23.50
C LEU A 310 4.09 34.19 -23.96
N LEU A 311 5.09 34.86 -23.38
CA LEU A 311 5.53 36.21 -23.79
C LEU A 311 6.19 36.26 -25.17
N LYS A 312 6.60 35.11 -25.73
CA LYS A 312 7.14 35.03 -27.10
C LYS A 312 6.06 34.77 -28.16
N ILE A 313 4.87 34.31 -27.74
CA ILE A 313 3.75 34.00 -28.62
C ILE A 313 2.77 35.17 -28.69
N ALA A 314 2.74 36.05 -27.68
CA ALA A 314 2.07 37.35 -27.69
C ALA A 314 2.93 38.44 -28.36
#